data_AF-A0A0M5LEN7-F1
#
_entry.id   AF-A0A0M5LEN7-F1
#
_cell.length_a   1.000
_cell.length_b   1.000
_cell.length_c   1.000
_cell.angle_alpha   90.00
_cell.angle_beta   90.00
_cell.angle_gamma   90.00
#
_symmetry.space_group_name_H-M   'P 1'
#
loop_
_entity.id
_entity.type
_entity.pdbx_description
1 polymer ?
#
loop_
_entity_poly.entity_id
_entity_poly.type
_entity_poly.pdbx_seq_one_letter_code
_entity_poly.pdbx_strand_id
1 'polypeptide(L)'
;MSKNYNIMALQGYTDMSDQDFVEEMGMPQELAFKPDMNLWMTYHVYLKNKKLETPEETERLLMEQFMQMRIIISPRIWVDMNVFPERKLISQDGEDWWMNDSDLMEACKQTYHRY
;
A
#
# COMPACT_ATOMS: atom_id res chain seq x y z
N MET A 1 11.44 -15.63 12.83
CA MET A 1 11.60 -14.26 12.31
C MET A 1 10.28 -13.86 11.70
N SER A 2 9.74 -12.69 12.06
CA SER A 2 8.55 -12.15 11.40
C SER A 2 8.90 -11.83 9.95
N LYS A 3 7.97 -12.09 9.03
CA LYS A 3 8.14 -11.77 7.61
C LYS A 3 7.96 -10.25 7.44
N ASN A 4 8.90 -9.60 6.75
CA ASN A 4 8.79 -8.19 6.41
C ASN A 4 7.95 -8.02 5.13
N TYR A 5 7.06 -7.04 5.14
CA TYR A 5 6.16 -6.70 4.05
C TYR A 5 6.37 -5.29 3.51
N ASN A 6 7.17 -4.44 4.15
CA ASN A 6 7.44 -3.10 3.64
C ASN A 6 8.09 -3.19 2.24
N ILE A 7 7.71 -2.27 1.36
CA ILE A 7 8.11 -2.32 -0.05
C ILE A 7 9.64 -2.33 -0.24
N MET A 8 10.39 -1.69 0.66
CA MET A 8 11.84 -1.61 0.61
C MET A 8 12.49 -2.98 0.89
N ALA A 9 11.99 -3.69 1.91
CA ALA A 9 12.42 -5.05 2.21
C ALA A 9 12.03 -6.03 1.11
N LEU A 10 10.84 -5.88 0.51
CA LEU A 10 10.38 -6.73 -0.59
C LEU A 10 11.23 -6.55 -1.87
N GLN A 11 11.78 -5.36 -2.11
CA GLN A 11 12.73 -5.14 -3.20
C GLN A 11 14.11 -5.77 -2.96
N GLY A 12 14.44 -6.14 -1.72
CA GLY A 12 15.72 -6.74 -1.35
C GLY A 12 16.91 -5.77 -1.34
N TYR A 13 16.65 -4.46 -1.33
CA TYR A 13 17.71 -3.43 -1.34
C TYR A 13 18.10 -2.91 0.05
N THR A 14 17.43 -3.35 1.11
CA THR A 14 17.67 -2.87 2.47
C THR A 14 17.41 -3.94 3.52
N ASP A 15 18.10 -3.82 4.66
CA ASP A 15 17.87 -4.60 5.87
C ASP A 15 16.76 -3.99 6.77
N MET A 16 16.09 -2.94 6.30
CA MET A 16 15.03 -2.25 7.03
C MET A 16 13.86 -3.19 7.35
N SER A 17 13.60 -3.39 8.64
CA SER A 17 12.47 -4.19 9.10
C SER A 17 11.16 -3.42 8.99
N ASP A 18 10.04 -4.12 9.03
CA ASP A 18 8.73 -3.46 9.09
C ASP A 18 8.61 -2.59 10.35
N GLN A 19 9.24 -2.98 11.46
CA GLN A 19 9.23 -2.21 12.70
C GLN A 19 9.96 -0.87 12.53
N ASP A 20 11.17 -0.90 11.95
CA ASP A 20 11.95 0.30 11.68
C ASP A 20 11.18 1.22 10.72
N PHE A 21 10.56 0.65 9.69
CA PHE A 21 9.76 1.40 8.72
C PHE A 21 8.57 2.11 9.37
N VAL A 22 7.86 1.42 10.27
CA VAL A 22 6.71 1.99 10.98
C VAL A 22 7.14 3.16 11.88
N GLU A 23 8.25 3.00 12.60
CA GLU A 23 8.80 4.02 13.50
C GLU A 23 9.29 5.26 12.73
N GLU A 24 10.08 5.06 11.68
CA GLU A 24 10.61 6.16 10.86
C GLU A 24 9.52 6.94 10.13
N MET A 25 8.49 6.25 9.64
CA MET A 25 7.42 6.87 8.84
C MET A 25 6.26 7.42 9.67
N GLY A 26 6.25 7.17 10.98
CA GLY A 26 5.15 7.52 11.88
C GLY A 26 3.85 6.77 11.52
N MET A 27 3.99 5.52 11.07
CA MET A 27 2.87 4.65 10.74
C MET A 27 2.24 4.08 12.02
N PRO A 28 0.94 3.74 12.02
CA PRO A 28 0.30 2.97 13.08
C PRO A 28 1.02 1.64 13.36
N GLN A 29 1.28 1.35 14.64
CA GLN A 29 2.02 0.15 15.06
C GLN A 29 1.26 -1.14 14.73
N GLU A 30 -0.05 -1.08 14.62
CA GLU A 30 -0.91 -2.19 14.24
C GLU A 30 -0.67 -2.66 12.79
N LEU A 31 -0.01 -1.85 11.96
CA LEU A 31 0.37 -2.19 10.59
C LEU A 31 1.73 -2.88 10.50
N ALA A 32 2.51 -2.92 11.58
CA ALA A 32 3.77 -3.65 11.60
C ALA A 32 3.54 -5.12 11.21
N PHE A 33 4.36 -5.64 10.30
CA PHE A 33 4.27 -7.01 9.79
C PHE A 33 2.95 -7.36 9.08
N LYS A 34 2.22 -6.34 8.59
CA LYS A 34 1.03 -6.53 7.75
C LYS A 34 1.26 -5.99 6.34
N PRO A 35 0.81 -6.71 5.29
CA PRO A 35 0.96 -6.25 3.91
C PRO A 35 0.21 -4.93 3.64
N ASP A 36 -0.87 -4.68 4.38
CA ASP A 36 -1.65 -3.43 4.36
C ASP A 36 -0.80 -2.17 4.62
N MET A 37 0.38 -2.30 5.24
CA MET A 37 1.28 -1.17 5.51
C MET A 37 1.66 -0.40 4.23
N ASN A 38 1.78 -1.10 3.10
CA ASN A 38 2.12 -0.47 1.81
C ASN A 38 0.97 0.38 1.26
N LEU A 39 -0.28 0.00 1.55
CA LEU A 39 -1.48 0.77 1.19
C LEU A 39 -1.56 2.05 2.00
N TRP A 40 -1.39 1.92 3.32
CA TRP A 40 -1.36 3.07 4.23
C TRP A 40 -0.27 4.06 3.83
N MET A 41 0.95 3.55 3.60
CA MET A 41 2.09 4.38 3.23
C MET A 41 1.86 5.12 1.91
N THR A 42 1.32 4.42 0.90
CA THR A 42 1.03 5.03 -0.40
C THR A 42 0.05 6.18 -0.27
N TYR A 43 -1.02 6.03 0.51
CA TYR A 43 -1.95 7.14 0.74
C TYR A 43 -1.33 8.28 1.54
N HIS A 44 -0.51 7.98 2.55
CA HIS A 44 0.23 8.97 3.33
C HIS A 44 1.14 9.83 2.45
N VAL A 45 1.91 9.20 1.55
CA VAL A 45 2.76 9.90 0.58
C VAL A 45 1.91 10.72 -0.39
N TYR A 46 0.81 10.16 -0.91
CA TYR A 46 -0.11 10.89 -1.77
C TYR A 46 -0.64 12.18 -1.11
N LEU A 47 -1.06 12.11 0.16
CA LEU A 47 -1.52 13.28 0.91
C LEU A 47 -0.41 14.31 1.14
N LYS A 48 0.84 13.88 1.34
CA LYS A 48 2.00 14.79 1.41
C LYS A 48 2.24 15.47 0.06
N ASN A 49 2.25 14.71 -1.03
CA ASN A 49 2.48 15.23 -2.38
C ASN A 49 1.39 16.24 -2.78
N LYS A 50 0.11 15.97 -2.46
CA LYS A 50 -0.99 16.94 -2.67
C LYS A 50 -0.75 18.32 -2.04
N LYS A 51 0.06 18.41 -0.99
CA LYS A 51 0.36 19.67 -0.30
C LYS A 51 1.56 20.40 -0.91
N LEU A 52 2.40 19.69 -1.65
CA LEU A 52 3.71 20.17 -2.11
C LEU A 52 3.77 20.33 -3.63
N GLU A 53 3.01 19.54 -4.36
CA GLU A 53 3.09 19.40 -5.82
C GLU A 53 1.82 19.89 -6.52
N THR A 54 1.88 20.01 -7.85
CA THR A 54 0.68 20.28 -8.66
C THR A 54 -0.24 19.05 -8.71
N PRO A 55 -1.53 19.21 -9.06
CA PRO A 55 -2.43 18.08 -9.23
C PRO A 55 -1.92 17.03 -10.22
N GLU A 56 -1.38 17.48 -11.36
CA GLU A 56 -0.85 16.61 -12.43
C GLU A 56 0.36 15.81 -11.94
N GLU A 57 1.27 16.47 -11.22
CA GLU A 57 2.46 15.82 -10.69
C GLU A 57 2.12 14.85 -9.55
N THR A 58 1.15 15.20 -8.72
CA THR A 58 0.64 14.31 -7.67
C THR A 58 0.04 13.04 -8.27
N GLU A 59 -0.73 13.16 -9.35
CA GLU A 59 -1.31 12.02 -10.06
C GLU A 59 -0.22 11.16 -10.71
N ARG A 60 0.76 11.79 -11.37
CA ARG A 60 1.91 11.09 -11.96
C ARG A 60 2.65 10.25 -10.91
N LEU A 61 2.99 10.85 -9.77
CA LEU A 61 3.70 10.18 -8.68
C LEU A 61 2.88 9.02 -8.08
N LEU A 62 1.56 9.18 -7.97
CA LEU A 62 0.67 8.12 -7.50
C LEU A 62 0.66 6.93 -8.47
N MET A 63 0.55 7.20 -9.78
CA MET A 63 0.55 6.15 -10.80
C MET A 63 1.89 5.41 -10.86
N GLU A 64 3.01 6.12 -10.70
CA GLU A 64 4.32 5.49 -10.58
C GLU A 64 4.41 4.58 -9.34
N GLN A 65 3.91 5.05 -8.20
CA GLN A 65 3.87 4.24 -6.99
C GLN A 65 3.00 2.99 -7.15
N PHE A 66 1.82 3.09 -7.77
CA PHE A 66 0.97 1.92 -8.07
C PHE A 66 1.68 0.91 -8.98
N MET A 67 2.38 1.40 -10.00
CA MET A 67 3.17 0.54 -10.89
C MET A 67 4.28 -0.18 -10.12
N GLN A 68 5.02 0.53 -9.27
CA GLN A 68 6.06 -0.06 -8.43
C GLN A 68 5.49 -1.13 -7.50
N MET A 69 4.38 -0.84 -6.81
CA MET A 69 3.72 -1.82 -5.93
C MET A 69 3.37 -3.11 -6.68
N ARG A 70 2.82 -3.01 -7.90
CA ARG A 70 2.45 -4.17 -8.72
C ARG A 70 3.66 -5.00 -9.18
N ILE A 71 4.81 -4.37 -9.35
CA ILE A 71 6.07 -5.05 -9.74
C ILE A 71 6.68 -5.78 -8.53
N ILE A 72 6.63 -5.15 -7.36
CA ILE A 72 7.39 -5.57 -6.17
C ILE A 72 6.59 -6.54 -5.30
N ILE A 73 5.32 -6.22 -5.06
CA ILE A 73 4.46 -7.00 -4.18
C ILE A 73 3.95 -8.21 -4.97
N SER A 74 4.37 -9.40 -4.55
CA SER A 74 3.92 -10.66 -5.15
C SER A 74 2.38 -10.76 -5.13
N PRO A 75 1.74 -11.28 -6.20
CA PRO A 75 0.30 -11.55 -6.25
C PRO A 75 -0.27 -12.21 -4.98
N ARG A 76 0.48 -13.15 -4.38
CA ARG A 76 0.05 -13.83 -3.14
C ARG A 76 -0.12 -12.88 -1.96
N ILE A 77 0.75 -11.87 -1.85
CA ILE A 77 0.70 -10.88 -0.77
C ILE A 77 -0.52 -9.98 -0.93
N TRP A 78 -0.94 -9.67 -2.15
CA TRP A 78 -2.16 -8.90 -2.41
C TRP A 78 -3.43 -9.64 -2.00
N VAL A 79 -3.48 -10.95 -2.26
CA VAL A 79 -4.57 -11.83 -1.83
C VAL A 79 -4.68 -11.89 -0.30
N ASP A 80 -3.55 -11.76 0.41
CA ASP A 80 -3.51 -11.76 1.88
C ASP A 80 -3.98 -10.43 2.52
N MET A 81 -4.14 -9.35 1.74
CA MET A 81 -4.56 -8.04 2.29
C MET A 81 -6.06 -7.99 2.59
N ASN A 82 -6.43 -7.66 3.82
CA ASN A 82 -7.84 -7.58 4.24
C ASN A 82 -8.38 -6.15 4.14
N VAL A 83 -8.45 -5.64 2.91
CA VAL A 83 -8.77 -4.23 2.68
C VAL A 83 -10.28 -3.96 2.78
N PHE A 84 -11.11 -4.92 2.36
CA PHE A 84 -12.55 -4.74 2.24
C PHE A 84 -13.35 -5.74 3.09
N PRO A 85 -13.58 -5.49 4.40
CA PRO A 85 -14.32 -6.40 5.27
C PRO A 85 -15.79 -6.59 4.83
N GLU A 86 -16.35 -5.67 4.04
CA GLU A 86 -17.74 -5.73 3.57
C GLU A 86 -17.91 -5.98 2.06
N ARG A 87 -16.82 -6.02 1.26
CA ARG A 87 -16.94 -6.44 -0.15
C ARG A 87 -17.09 -7.96 -0.20
N LYS A 88 -18.31 -8.45 0.04
CA LYS A 88 -18.78 -9.64 -0.70
C LYS A 88 -18.70 -9.27 -2.17
N LEU A 89 -17.72 -9.83 -2.89
CA LEU A 89 -17.72 -9.95 -4.34
C LEU A 89 -17.82 -8.60 -5.07
N ILE A 90 -16.73 -7.83 -5.12
CA ILE A 90 -16.57 -6.89 -6.25
C ILE A 90 -15.80 -7.63 -7.33
N SER A 91 -16.55 -7.83 -8.42
CA SER A 91 -16.39 -8.71 -9.57
C SER A 91 -16.50 -10.22 -9.28
N GLN A 92 -17.24 -10.91 -10.14
CA GLN A 92 -17.22 -12.38 -10.24
C GLN A 92 -15.84 -12.90 -10.71
N ASP A 93 -14.87 -12.01 -10.90
CA ASP A 93 -13.47 -12.20 -11.32
C ASP A 93 -12.48 -11.61 -10.28
N GLY A 94 -12.88 -11.48 -9.01
CA GLY A 94 -12.26 -10.65 -7.95
C GLY A 94 -10.85 -11.04 -7.48
N GLU A 95 -10.07 -11.75 -8.30
CA GLU A 95 -8.72 -12.21 -7.95
C GLU A 95 -7.66 -11.11 -8.01
N ASP A 96 -7.86 -10.01 -8.77
CA ASP A 96 -6.81 -9.00 -9.03
C ASP A 96 -7.26 -7.54 -8.78
N TRP A 97 -7.97 -7.26 -7.67
CA TRP A 97 -8.50 -5.91 -7.37
C TRP A 97 -7.43 -4.80 -7.43
N TRP A 98 -6.17 -5.12 -7.11
CA TRP A 98 -5.04 -4.19 -7.12
C TRP A 98 -4.61 -3.78 -8.53
N MET A 99 -5.10 -4.44 -9.58
CA MET A 99 -4.84 -4.08 -10.99
C MET A 99 -5.71 -2.92 -11.46
N ASN A 100 -6.82 -2.63 -10.77
CA ASN A 100 -7.64 -1.46 -11.05
C ASN A 100 -7.15 -0.27 -10.19
N ASP A 101 -6.73 0.83 -10.84
CA ASP A 101 -6.22 2.01 -10.13
C ASP A 101 -7.25 2.65 -9.18
N SER A 102 -8.53 2.60 -9.54
CA SER A 102 -9.61 3.16 -8.73
C SER A 102 -9.84 2.33 -7.47
N ASP A 103 -9.88 1.00 -7.60
CA ASP A 103 -9.99 0.09 -6.45
C ASP A 103 -8.75 0.13 -5.56
N LEU A 104 -7.56 0.19 -6.15
CA LEU A 104 -6.31 0.32 -5.41
C LEU A 104 -6.22 1.64 -4.64
N MET A 105 -6.66 2.74 -5.25
CA MET A 105 -6.73 4.03 -4.56
C MET A 105 -7.74 4.03 -3.40
N GLU A 106 -8.91 3.43 -3.62
CA GLU A 106 -9.92 3.32 -2.57
C GLU A 106 -9.44 2.41 -1.42
N ALA A 107 -8.73 1.32 -1.73
CA ALA A 107 -8.05 0.47 -0.77
C ALA A 107 -7.02 1.25 0.07
N CYS A 108 -6.14 2.01 -0.58
CA CYS A 108 -5.16 2.89 0.08
C CYS A 108 -5.84 3.87 1.05
N LYS A 109 -6.90 4.54 0.60
CA LYS A 109 -7.68 5.48 1.40
C LYS A 109 -8.35 4.82 2.60
N GLN A 110 -9.01 3.68 2.40
CA GLN A 110 -9.71 2.98 3.47
C GLN A 110 -8.74 2.46 4.53
N THR A 111 -7.61 1.89 4.12
CA THR A 111 -6.57 1.44 5.04
C THR A 111 -6.00 2.61 5.84
N TYR A 112 -5.76 3.76 5.20
CA TYR A 112 -5.29 4.96 5.90
C TYR A 112 -6.28 5.52 6.92
N HIS A 113 -7.59 5.43 6.67
CA HIS A 113 -8.59 5.91 7.63
C HIS A 113 -8.96 4.89 8.71
N ARG A 114 -8.66 3.60 8.48
CA ARG A 114 -8.92 2.54 9.46
C ARG A 114 -7.93 2.56 10.62
N TYR A 115 -6.70 3.02 10.37
CA TYR A 115 -5.59 3.06 11.32
C TYR A 115 -5.10 4.50 11.51
#